data_AF-A0A813GLG4-F1
#
_entry.id   AF-A0A813GLG4-F1
#
_cell.length_a   1.000
_cell.length_b   1.000
_cell.length_c   1.000
_cell.angle_alpha   90.00
_cell.angle_beta   90.00
_cell.angle_gamma   90.00
#
_symmetry.space_group_name_H-M   'P 1'
#
loop_
_entity.id
_entity.type
_entity.pdbx_description
1 polymer ?
#
loop_
_entity_poly.entity_id
_entity_poly.type
_entity_poly.pdbx_seq_one_letter_code
_entity_poly.pdbx_strand_id
1 'polypeptide(L)'
;MRWAILVTGLAAEPKVSPEDREMLRAHSESVSQPSMLTDLVGLCHVSQTFGDTNMFRIQFQTAAALESVSKALVSAFVTLGGTVKYGPAPRSAAERLTAACLKRA
;
A
#
# COMPACT_ATOMS: atom_id res chain seq x y z
N MET A 1 -9.23 8.44 -8.45
CA MET A 1 -7.87 7.86 -8.50
C MET A 1 -7.70 6.92 -7.30
N ARG A 2 -7.18 5.69 -7.47
CA ARG A 2 -7.12 4.68 -6.38
C ARG A 2 -6.29 5.13 -5.18
N TRP A 3 -5.24 5.91 -5.43
CA TRP A 3 -4.38 6.50 -4.39
C TRP A 3 -5.15 7.31 -3.35
N ALA A 4 -6.01 8.23 -3.81
CA ALA A 4 -6.80 9.08 -2.94
C ALA A 4 -7.66 8.26 -1.98
N ILE A 5 -8.28 7.18 -2.46
CA ILE A 5 -9.11 6.27 -1.65
C ILE A 5 -8.28 5.63 -0.53
N LEU A 6 -7.06 5.20 -0.81
CA LEU A 6 -6.19 4.58 0.21
C LEU A 6 -5.84 5.60 1.30
N VAL A 7 -5.42 6.82 0.89
CA VAL A 7 -5.01 7.86 1.84
C VAL A 7 -6.19 8.31 2.70
N THR A 8 -7.32 8.68 2.09
CA THR A 8 -8.48 9.17 2.84
C THR A 8 -9.14 8.08 3.67
N GLY A 9 -9.18 6.85 3.14
CA GLY A 9 -9.75 5.70 3.84
C GLY A 9 -8.96 5.35 5.10
N LEU A 10 -7.62 5.31 5.00
CA LEU A 10 -6.76 5.02 6.15
C LEU A 10 -6.69 6.18 7.15
N ALA A 11 -6.76 7.44 6.69
CA ALA A 11 -6.83 8.59 7.59
C ALA A 11 -8.10 8.58 8.48
N ALA A 12 -9.20 8.01 7.97
CA ALA A 12 -10.46 7.86 8.67
C ALA A 12 -10.53 6.64 9.59
N GLU A 13 -9.59 5.68 9.48
CA GLU A 13 -9.63 4.43 10.23
C GLU A 13 -9.11 4.63 11.68
N PRO A 14 -9.94 4.39 12.71
CA PRO A 14 -9.59 4.66 14.11
C PRO A 14 -8.42 3.82 14.63
N LYS A 15 -8.18 2.63 14.06
CA LYS A 15 -7.12 1.73 14.50
C LYS A 15 -5.72 2.15 14.03
N VAL A 16 -5.62 3.04 13.05
CA VAL A 16 -4.33 3.55 12.56
C VAL A 16 -3.73 4.51 13.61
N SER A 17 -2.40 4.51 13.73
CA SER A 17 -1.71 5.36 14.70
C SER A 17 -2.04 6.85 14.48
N PRO A 18 -2.09 7.68 15.55
CA PRO A 18 -2.38 9.11 15.40
C PRO A 18 -1.38 9.83 14.49
N GLU A 19 -0.10 9.45 14.55
CA GLU A 19 0.98 10.01 13.72
C GLU A 19 0.75 9.69 12.24
N ASP A 20 0.51 8.42 11.90
CA ASP A 20 0.25 8.01 10.51
C ASP A 20 -1.03 8.66 9.99
N ARG A 21 -2.08 8.75 10.81
CA ARG A 21 -3.34 9.41 10.42
C ARG A 21 -3.14 10.88 10.10
N GLU A 22 -2.39 11.60 10.92
CA GLU A 22 -2.14 13.02 10.69
C GLU A 22 -1.30 13.23 9.43
N MET A 23 -0.30 12.38 9.19
CA MET A 23 0.50 12.42 7.96
C MET A 23 -0.35 12.17 6.71
N LEU A 24 -1.26 11.19 6.75
CA LEU A 24 -2.17 10.89 5.66
C LEU A 24 -3.20 12.00 5.44
N ARG A 25 -3.71 12.59 6.53
CA ARG A 25 -4.63 13.74 6.46
C ARG A 25 -3.94 14.95 5.83
N ALA A 26 -2.78 15.35 6.33
CA ALA A 26 -2.01 16.47 5.80
C ALA A 26 -1.69 16.27 4.31
N HIS A 27 -1.31 15.05 3.90
CA HIS A 27 -1.14 14.72 2.48
C HIS A 27 -2.44 14.92 1.69
N SER A 28 -3.57 14.40 2.18
CA SER A 28 -4.86 14.54 1.49
C SER A 28 -5.31 16.00 1.32
N GLU A 29 -5.02 16.85 2.31
CA GLU A 29 -5.36 18.28 2.28
C GLU A 29 -4.42 19.07 1.36
N SER A 30 -3.16 18.65 1.24
CA SER A 30 -2.17 19.30 0.35
C SER A 30 -2.44 19.09 -1.15
N VAL A 31 -3.28 18.10 -1.50
CA VAL A 31 -3.55 17.73 -2.90
C VAL A 31 -4.92 18.25 -3.32
N SER A 32 -4.95 19.39 -3.99
CA SER A 32 -6.19 19.98 -4.50
C SER A 32 -6.61 19.44 -5.87
N GLN A 33 -5.66 18.97 -6.68
CA GLN A 33 -5.91 18.51 -8.05
C GLN A 33 -5.22 17.18 -8.34
N PRO A 34 -5.86 16.26 -9.11
CA PRO A 34 -5.23 14.98 -9.46
C PRO A 34 -3.91 15.11 -10.24
N SER A 35 -3.75 16.17 -11.03
CA SER A 35 -2.55 16.47 -11.81
C SER A 35 -1.29 16.60 -10.95
N MET A 36 -1.43 17.04 -9.69
CA MET A 36 -0.31 17.17 -8.74
C MET A 36 0.30 15.82 -8.36
N LEU A 37 -0.45 14.73 -8.55
CA LEU A 37 0.01 13.37 -8.23
C LEU A 37 0.62 12.63 -9.42
N THR A 38 0.49 13.15 -10.64
CA THR A 38 0.91 12.45 -11.87
C THR A 38 2.38 12.04 -11.82
N ASP A 39 3.25 12.94 -11.37
CA ASP A 39 4.70 12.69 -11.31
C ASP A 39 5.14 12.08 -9.97
N LEU A 40 4.24 12.04 -8.98
CA LEU A 40 4.54 11.58 -7.63
C LEU A 40 4.08 10.14 -7.37
N VAL A 41 3.01 9.71 -8.05
CA VAL A 41 2.41 8.37 -7.89
C VAL A 41 2.47 7.65 -9.22
N GLY A 42 3.54 6.91 -9.46
CA GLY A 42 3.75 6.16 -10.69
C GLY A 42 2.83 4.95 -10.85
N LEU A 43 2.47 4.29 -9.74
CA LEU A 43 1.56 3.15 -9.75
C LEU A 43 0.71 3.14 -8.49
N CYS A 44 -0.58 2.84 -8.63
CA CYS A 44 -1.45 2.48 -7.51
C CYS A 44 -2.54 1.51 -8.01
N HIS A 45 -2.38 0.25 -7.65
CA HIS A 45 -3.20 -0.86 -8.13
C HIS A 45 -3.66 -1.72 -6.96
N VAL A 46 -4.93 -2.12 -7.00
CA VAL A 46 -5.52 -3.04 -6.03
C VAL A 46 -6.11 -4.20 -6.82
N SER A 47 -5.73 -5.42 -6.47
CA SER A 47 -6.20 -6.66 -7.11
C SER A 47 -6.53 -7.71 -6.08
N GLN A 48 -7.58 -8.49 -6.29
CA GLN A 48 -7.78 -9.72 -5.52
C GLN A 48 -6.64 -10.71 -5.77
N THR A 49 -6.26 -11.46 -4.73
CA THR A 49 -5.29 -12.54 -4.88
C THR A 49 -5.94 -13.77 -5.49
N PHE A 50 -5.26 -14.40 -6.45
CA PHE A 50 -5.70 -15.67 -7.03
C PHE A 50 -5.70 -16.77 -5.94
N GLY A 51 -6.84 -17.39 -5.71
CA GLY A 51 -7.02 -18.50 -4.76
C GLY A 51 -7.51 -18.10 -3.36
N ASP A 52 -7.50 -16.82 -3.01
CA ASP A 52 -8.10 -16.32 -1.77
C ASP A 52 -8.88 -15.03 -2.06
N THR A 53 -10.20 -15.13 -2.05
CA THR A 53 -11.12 -14.02 -2.34
C THR A 53 -11.19 -12.98 -1.22
N ASN A 54 -10.70 -13.33 -0.03
CA ASN A 54 -10.70 -12.45 1.14
C ASN A 54 -9.42 -11.61 1.24
N MET A 55 -8.42 -11.89 0.40
CA MET A 55 -7.16 -11.16 0.38
C MET A 55 -7.07 -10.24 -0.85
N PHE A 56 -6.67 -9.00 -0.59
CA PHE A 56 -6.38 -8.01 -1.61
C PHE A 56 -4.89 -7.71 -1.62
N ARG A 57 -4.29 -7.70 -2.81
CA ARG A 57 -2.95 -7.19 -3.05
C ARG A 57 -3.03 -5.73 -3.43
N ILE A 58 -2.41 -4.88 -2.62
CA ILE A 58 -2.22 -3.45 -2.89
C ILE A 58 -0.78 -3.27 -3.36
N GLN A 59 -0.60 -2.69 -4.53
CA GLN A 59 0.71 -2.37 -5.11
C GLN A 59 0.74 -0.89 -5.44
N PHE A 60 1.73 -0.18 -4.93
CA PHE A 60 1.95 1.22 -5.29
C PHE A 60 3.44 1.50 -5.45
N GLN A 61 3.72 2.54 -6.24
CA GLN A 61 5.05 3.08 -6.47
C GLN A 61 4.93 4.59 -6.43
N THR A 62 5.81 5.22 -5.65
CA THR A 62 5.82 6.67 -5.44
C THR A 62 7.22 7.24 -5.64
N ALA A 63 7.28 8.53 -5.95
CA ALA A 63 8.53 9.29 -5.92
C ALA A 63 9.04 9.44 -4.48
N ALA A 64 10.33 9.75 -4.33
CA ALA A 64 10.98 9.95 -3.02
C ALA A 64 10.33 11.06 -2.20
N ALA A 65 9.74 12.07 -2.85
CA ALA A 65 9.01 13.15 -2.16
C ALA A 65 7.80 12.64 -1.33
N LEU A 66 7.26 11.46 -1.64
CA LEU A 66 6.17 10.83 -0.89
C LEU A 66 6.66 9.70 0.02
N GLU A 67 7.96 9.60 0.32
CA GLU A 67 8.50 8.51 1.13
C GLU A 67 7.81 8.42 2.50
N SER A 68 7.64 9.54 3.20
CA SER A 68 6.96 9.61 4.49
C SER A 68 5.51 9.11 4.40
N VAL A 69 4.76 9.60 3.42
CA VAL A 69 3.37 9.19 3.16
C VAL A 69 3.28 7.70 2.81
N SER A 70 4.21 7.21 2.00
CA SER A 70 4.26 5.79 1.62
C SER A 70 4.57 4.90 2.82
N LYS A 71 5.46 5.32 3.72
CA LYS A 71 5.75 4.64 4.99
C LYS A 71 4.52 4.62 5.91
N ALA A 72 3.82 5.75 6.03
CA ALA A 72 2.59 5.84 6.82
C ALA A 72 1.48 4.91 6.26
N LEU A 73 1.33 4.83 4.93
CA LEU A 73 0.42 3.88 4.29
C LEU A 73 0.77 2.43 4.62
N VAL A 74 2.05 2.06 4.51
CA VAL A 74 2.51 0.69 4.84
C VAL A 74 2.26 0.38 6.31
N SER A 75 2.65 1.29 7.21
CA SER A 75 2.43 1.18 8.66
C SER A 75 0.96 0.95 8.98
N ALA A 76 0.08 1.82 8.45
CA ALA A 76 -1.37 1.72 8.62
C ALA A 76 -1.94 0.37 8.16
N PHE A 77 -1.53 -0.13 6.98
CA PHE A 77 -1.96 -1.45 6.51
C PHE A 77 -1.48 -2.57 7.41
N VAL A 78 -0.24 -2.50 7.92
CA VAL A 78 0.29 -3.50 8.85
C VAL A 78 -0.49 -3.50 10.16
N THR A 79 -0.82 -2.33 10.70
CA THR A 79 -1.67 -2.21 11.91
C THR A 79 -3.04 -2.85 11.72
N LEU A 80 -3.59 -2.83 10.51
CA LEU A 80 -4.87 -3.47 10.16
C LEU A 80 -4.74 -4.96 9.86
N GLY A 81 -3.58 -5.57 10.07
CA GLY A 81 -3.33 -7.00 9.83
C GLY A 81 -2.80 -7.32 8.42
N GLY A 82 -2.44 -6.30 7.64
CA GLY A 82 -1.78 -6.46 6.36
C GLY A 82 -0.34 -6.98 6.51
N THR A 83 0.16 -7.66 5.47
CA THR A 83 1.55 -8.14 5.45
C THR A 83 2.31 -7.50 4.29
N VAL A 84 3.45 -6.88 4.61
CA VAL A 84 4.33 -6.30 3.61
C VAL A 84 5.10 -7.40 2.89
N LYS A 85 5.11 -7.35 1.56
CA LYS A 85 5.98 -8.20 0.74
C LYS A 85 6.99 -7.31 0.04
N TYR A 86 8.26 -7.52 0.37
CA TYR A 86 9.38 -6.90 -0.32
C TYR A 86 9.86 -7.80 -1.45
N GLY A 87 10.33 -7.19 -2.54
CA GLY A 87 10.91 -7.89 -3.69
C GLY A 87 9.98 -8.01 -4.90
N PRO A 88 10.53 -8.42 -6.05
CA PRO A 88 9.76 -8.60 -7.28
C PRO A 88 8.68 -9.67 -7.07
N ALA A 89 7.53 -9.50 -7.73
CA ALA A 89 6.52 -10.55 -7.76
C ALA A 89 7.18 -11.84 -8.31
N PRO A 90 6.90 -13.02 -7.71
CA PRO A 90 7.43 -14.26 -8.21
C PRO A 90 7.01 -14.42 -9.67
N ARG A 91 8.00 -14.52 -10.54
CA ARG A 91 7.88 -14.53 -12.01
C ARG A 91 7.32 -15.85 -12.52
N SER A 92 7.34 -16.90 -11.71
CA SER A 92 6.90 -18.24 -12.10
C SER A 92 6.14 -18.99 -11.01
N ALA A 93 5.39 -20.02 -11.40
CA ALA A 93 4.75 -20.96 -10.48
C ALA A 93 5.78 -21.70 -9.61
N ALA A 94 6.95 -22.01 -10.17
CA ALA A 94 8.05 -22.63 -9.44
C ALA A 94 8.54 -21.73 -8.30
N GLU A 95 8.78 -20.44 -8.55
CA GLU A 95 9.18 -19.49 -7.49
C GLU A 95 8.15 -19.37 -6.37
N ARG A 96 6.85 -19.46 -6.69
CA ARG A 96 5.79 -19.48 -5.67
C ARG A 96 5.85 -20.71 -4.76
N LEU A 97 6.14 -21.88 -5.33
CA LEU A 97 6.28 -23.13 -4.58
C LEU A 97 7.53 -23.12 -3.69
N THR A 98 8.64 -22.60 -4.19
CA THR A 98 9.89 -22.48 -3.40
C THR A 98 9.73 -21.51 -2.24
N ALA A 99 9.10 -20.35 -2.47
CA ALA A 99 8.80 -19.38 -1.40
C ALA A 99 7.84 -19.94 -0.35
N ALA A 100 6.91 -20.83 -0.72
CA ALA A 100 6.01 -21.50 0.22
C ALA A 100 6.75 -22.56 1.07
N CYS A 101 7.73 -23.26 0.49
CA CYS A 101 8.55 -24.25 1.19
C CYS A 101 9.48 -23.60 2.22
N LEU A 102 10.14 -22.49 1.84
CA LEU A 102 11.05 -21.74 2.72
C LEU A 102 10.37 -21.07 3.92
N LYS A 103 9.05 -20.84 3.87
CA LYS A 103 8.28 -20.27 4.99
C LYS A 103 7.78 -21.32 6.00
N ARG A 104 7.97 -22.60 5.71
CA ARG A 104 7.53 -23.74 6.55
C ARG A 104 8.69 -24.47 7.24
N ALA A 105 9.93 -24.03 7.02
CA ALA A 105 11.12 -24.46 7.75
C ALA A 105 11.47 -23.42 8.81
#